data_AF-A0AAW4AEK1-F1
#
_entry.id   AF-A0AAW4AEK1-F1
#
_cell.length_a   1.000
_cell.length_b   1.000
_cell.length_c   1.000
_cell.angle_alpha   90.00
_cell.angle_beta   90.00
_cell.angle_gamma   90.00
#
_symmetry.space_group_name_H-M   'P 1'
#
loop_
_entity.id
_entity.type
_entity.pdbx_description
1 polymer ?
#
loop_
_entity_poly.entity_id
_entity_poly.type
_entity_poly.pdbx_seq_one_letter_code
_entity_poly.pdbx_strand_id
1 'polypeptide(L)'
;MNRVWVTGDAVVDLIPDGEAHYLKCPGGAPANVAVAIARLGGNSAFFGRVGNDPMGRFMQSTLTEEKVDTRYLQLDEQQRTSTVVVDLDSHGERSFTFMVKPSADQFVQCSDIPTFLAGEWLHCCSIALASEPSRSTTIEAIKRIKTNGGFVSFDPNLREEVWPNPEEMIPVVMSVVAMADVVKFSDDELLLLTQRPSLEQGLISVKELNIPLIVITQGAKGALVITAEMQTMITGKAVKPIDTTGAGDAFVGGLLCQLSLHKEWFTKGTIINAVQWANGCGALATTQKGAMTALPDKHMLDQWIG
;
A
#
# COMPACT_ATOMS: atom_id res chain seq x y z
N MET A 1 -6.77 -1.82 -19.71
CA MET A 1 -5.97 -1.59 -18.49
C MET A 1 -6.46 -0.30 -17.88
N ASN A 2 -7.16 -0.40 -16.76
CA ASN A 2 -7.68 0.76 -16.05
C ASN A 2 -6.55 1.41 -15.26
N ARG A 3 -6.64 2.71 -15.04
CA ARG A 3 -5.67 3.43 -14.21
C ARG A 3 -5.84 3.03 -12.74
N VAL A 4 -4.71 2.88 -12.05
CA VAL A 4 -4.66 2.73 -10.59
C VAL A 4 -4.09 4.01 -10.00
N TRP A 5 -4.95 4.80 -9.37
CA TRP A 5 -4.56 5.93 -8.56
C TRP A 5 -4.07 5.44 -7.20
N VAL A 6 -2.97 6.01 -6.73
CA VAL A 6 -2.49 5.84 -5.36
C VAL A 6 -2.42 7.20 -4.67
N THR A 7 -2.66 7.23 -3.36
CA THR A 7 -2.58 8.45 -2.55
C THR A 7 -2.10 8.15 -1.14
N GLY A 8 -1.48 9.14 -0.52
CA GLY A 8 -0.90 9.07 0.82
C GLY A 8 0.55 9.55 0.80
N ASP A 9 1.41 8.87 1.56
CA ASP A 9 2.78 9.25 1.83
C ASP A 9 3.77 8.70 0.80
N ALA A 10 4.62 9.59 0.27
CA ALA A 10 5.85 9.22 -0.43
C ALA A 10 7.01 9.68 0.45
N VAL A 11 7.81 8.73 0.93
CA VAL A 11 8.74 8.95 2.05
C VAL A 11 10.17 8.62 1.65
N VAL A 12 11.13 9.14 2.41
CA VAL A 12 12.52 8.68 2.32
C VAL A 12 12.83 7.82 3.53
N ASP A 13 13.11 6.55 3.27
CA ASP A 13 13.56 5.59 4.27
C ASP A 13 15.08 5.68 4.40
N LEU A 14 15.54 5.94 5.62
CA LEU A 14 16.95 5.89 6.00
C LEU A 14 17.23 4.51 6.58
N ILE A 15 17.85 3.64 5.78
CA ILE A 15 18.12 2.24 6.13
C ILE A 15 19.60 2.06 6.52
N PRO A 16 19.92 1.43 7.66
CA PRO A 16 21.30 1.24 8.11
C PRO A 16 22.16 0.50 7.08
N ASP A 17 23.34 1.06 6.82
CA ASP A 17 24.36 0.51 5.92
C ASP A 17 25.76 0.66 6.52
N GLY A 18 26.05 -0.23 7.48
CA GLY A 18 27.18 -0.09 8.39
C GLY A 18 26.84 0.75 9.62
N GLU A 19 27.84 1.05 10.44
CA GLU A 19 27.63 1.63 11.78
C GLU A 19 27.30 3.13 11.78
N ALA A 20 27.68 3.86 10.72
CA ALA A 20 27.61 5.33 10.69
C ALA A 20 26.97 5.91 9.42
N HIS A 21 26.33 5.06 8.59
CA HIS A 21 25.71 5.48 7.34
C HIS A 21 24.29 4.93 7.23
N TYR A 22 23.44 5.73 6.58
CA TYR A 22 22.12 5.32 6.14
C TYR A 22 22.05 5.39 4.62
N LEU A 23 21.52 4.34 4.00
CA LEU A 23 21.07 4.38 2.63
C LEU A 23 19.84 5.27 2.54
N LYS A 24 19.85 6.18 1.57
CA LYS A 24 18.70 6.99 1.22
C LYS A 24 17.82 6.22 0.23
N CYS A 25 16.82 5.52 0.74
CA CYS A 25 15.91 4.70 -0.06
C CYS A 25 14.58 5.42 -0.31
N PRO A 26 14.03 5.37 -1.53
CA PRO A 26 12.66 5.80 -1.76
C PRO A 26 11.69 4.80 -1.13
N GLY A 27 10.63 5.32 -0.51
CA GLY A 27 9.66 4.52 0.22
C GLY A 27 8.28 5.17 0.28
N GLY A 28 7.49 4.74 1.26
CA GLY A 28 6.09 5.13 1.44
C GLY A 28 5.17 4.11 0.79
N ALA A 29 4.27 3.53 1.58
CA ALA A 29 3.46 2.39 1.14
C ALA A 29 2.72 2.63 -0.19
N PRO A 30 1.95 3.72 -0.38
CA PRO A 30 1.28 3.97 -1.65
C PRO A 30 2.27 4.24 -2.80
N ALA A 31 3.43 4.86 -2.54
CA ALA A 31 4.47 5.07 -3.54
C ALA A 31 5.09 3.74 -4.01
N ASN A 32 5.35 2.82 -3.06
CA ASN A 32 5.84 1.47 -3.34
C ASN A 32 4.85 0.70 -4.23
N VAL A 33 3.55 0.75 -3.90
CA VAL A 33 2.48 0.16 -4.72
C VAL A 33 2.46 0.74 -6.13
N ALA A 34 2.62 2.07 -6.28
CA ALA A 34 2.62 2.72 -7.58
C ALA A 34 3.77 2.23 -8.48
N VAL A 35 4.97 2.15 -7.92
CA VAL A 35 6.17 1.67 -8.62
C VAL A 35 6.04 0.19 -8.96
N ALA A 36 5.53 -0.63 -8.04
CA ALA A 36 5.29 -2.05 -8.28
C ALA A 36 4.35 -2.25 -9.49
N ILE A 37 3.25 -1.50 -9.56
CA ILE A 37 2.33 -1.52 -10.70
C ILE A 37 3.04 -1.07 -11.99
N ALA A 38 3.81 0.02 -11.95
CA ALA A 38 4.49 0.55 -13.13
C ALA A 38 5.55 -0.40 -13.69
N ARG A 39 6.37 -1.03 -12.82
CA ARG A 39 7.39 -2.01 -13.22
C ARG A 39 6.79 -3.27 -13.85
N LEU A 40 5.59 -3.66 -13.42
CA LEU A 40 4.82 -4.75 -14.04
C LEU A 40 4.17 -4.34 -15.37
N GLY A 41 4.33 -3.09 -15.81
CA GLY A 41 3.76 -2.54 -17.04
C GLY A 41 2.33 -2.02 -16.89
N GLY A 42 1.86 -1.82 -15.66
CA GLY A 42 0.56 -1.23 -15.35
C GLY A 42 0.52 0.30 -15.53
N ASN A 43 -0.68 0.88 -15.42
CA ASN A 43 -0.92 2.33 -15.51
C ASN A 43 -1.20 2.89 -14.11
N SER A 44 -0.15 3.24 -13.37
CA SER A 44 -0.26 3.86 -12.04
C SER A 44 -0.08 5.38 -12.09
N ALA A 45 -0.79 6.07 -11.20
CA ALA A 45 -0.70 7.51 -11.04
C ALA A 45 -0.73 7.88 -9.55
N PHE A 46 0.10 8.85 -9.14
CA PHE A 46 0.19 9.29 -7.75
C PHE A 46 -0.39 10.70 -7.62
N PHE A 47 -1.34 10.88 -6.68
CA PHE A 47 -1.75 12.20 -6.23
C PHE A 47 -1.54 12.35 -4.73
N GLY A 48 -1.03 13.50 -4.31
CA GLY A 48 -0.69 13.75 -2.91
C GLY A 48 0.29 14.90 -2.76
N ARG A 49 0.95 14.96 -1.61
CA ARG A 49 1.92 16.02 -1.29
C ARG A 49 3.21 15.44 -0.75
N VAL A 50 4.32 16.03 -1.18
CA VAL A 50 5.63 15.95 -0.52
C VAL A 50 6.09 17.38 -0.23
N GLY A 51 7.10 17.59 0.62
CA GLY A 51 7.60 18.93 0.88
C GLY A 51 8.36 19.50 -0.32
N ASN A 52 8.40 20.82 -0.47
CA ASN A 52 9.28 21.50 -1.44
C ASN A 52 10.75 21.50 -0.97
N ASP A 53 11.27 20.30 -0.73
CA ASP A 53 12.58 20.05 -0.15
C ASP A 53 13.34 18.99 -0.97
N PRO A 54 14.64 18.75 -0.69
CA PRO A 54 15.42 17.76 -1.44
C PRO A 54 14.85 16.34 -1.41
N MET A 55 14.18 15.94 -0.32
CA MET A 55 13.57 14.62 -0.20
C MET A 55 12.31 14.50 -1.05
N GLY A 56 11.48 15.54 -1.10
CA GLY A 56 10.28 15.57 -1.94
C GLY A 56 10.62 15.58 -3.43
N ARG A 57 11.60 16.39 -3.84
CA ARG A 57 12.11 16.37 -5.23
C ARG A 57 12.76 15.04 -5.60
N PHE A 58 13.44 14.39 -4.64
CA PHE A 58 13.94 13.03 -4.82
C PHE A 58 12.79 12.05 -5.08
N MET A 59 11.74 12.05 -4.26
CA MET A 59 10.58 11.17 -4.48
C MET A 59 9.85 11.45 -5.79
N GLN A 60 9.63 12.70 -6.15
CA GLN A 60 9.04 13.07 -7.45
C GLN A 60 9.87 12.55 -8.62
N SER A 61 11.20 12.69 -8.55
CA SER A 61 12.11 12.22 -9.59
C SER A 61 12.07 10.69 -9.68
N THR A 62 12.19 9.99 -8.56
CA THR A 62 12.10 8.52 -8.49
C THR A 62 10.80 8.01 -9.12
N LEU A 63 9.64 8.53 -8.70
CA LEU A 63 8.36 8.10 -9.24
C LEU A 63 8.25 8.34 -10.75
N THR A 64 8.79 9.47 -11.24
CA THR A 64 8.79 9.79 -12.67
C THR A 64 9.71 8.85 -13.46
N GLU A 65 10.89 8.53 -12.94
CA GLU A 65 11.84 7.57 -13.53
C GLU A 65 11.25 6.15 -13.60
N GLU A 66 10.49 5.76 -12.58
CA GLU A 66 9.73 4.51 -12.51
C GLU A 66 8.44 4.53 -13.38
N LYS A 67 8.21 5.61 -14.14
CA LYS A 67 7.06 5.79 -15.06
C LYS A 67 5.70 5.86 -14.38
N VAL A 68 5.66 6.22 -13.09
CA VAL A 68 4.42 6.60 -12.39
C VAL A 68 4.00 8.00 -12.86
N ASP A 69 2.71 8.21 -13.14
CA ASP A 69 2.20 9.54 -13.48
C ASP A 69 2.13 10.43 -12.24
N THR A 70 3.04 11.40 -12.17
CA THR A 70 3.24 12.31 -11.02
C THR A 70 2.62 13.70 -11.21
N ARG A 71 1.78 13.91 -12.23
CA ARG A 71 1.17 15.24 -12.53
C ARG A 71 0.33 15.80 -11.38
N TYR A 72 -0.11 14.96 -10.46
CA TYR A 72 -0.94 15.32 -9.31
C TYR A 72 -0.17 15.26 -7.98
N LEU A 73 1.15 15.06 -8.02
CA LEU A 73 2.03 15.18 -6.86
C LEU A 73 2.42 16.65 -6.67
N GLN A 74 1.97 17.26 -5.58
CA GLN A 74 2.29 18.66 -5.25
C GLN A 74 3.52 18.76 -4.35
N LEU A 75 4.28 19.85 -4.51
CA LEU A 75 5.34 20.24 -3.60
C LEU A 75 4.78 21.27 -2.61
N ASP A 76 4.69 20.91 -1.33
CA ASP A 76 4.17 21.77 -0.28
C ASP A 76 5.27 22.73 0.23
N GLU A 77 5.00 24.04 0.18
CA GLU A 77 5.96 25.08 0.55
C GLU A 77 6.19 25.20 2.07
N GLN A 78 5.24 24.73 2.89
CA GLN A 78 5.26 24.95 4.34
C GLN A 78 5.73 23.70 5.09
N GLN A 79 5.44 22.52 4.54
CA GLN A 79 5.70 21.25 5.21
C GLN A 79 6.97 20.58 4.70
N ARG A 80 7.36 19.48 5.35
CA ARG A 80 8.51 18.66 4.95
C ARG A 80 8.07 17.28 4.52
N THR A 81 8.81 16.70 3.60
CA THR A 81 8.63 15.30 3.17
C THR A 81 8.87 14.37 4.35
N SER A 82 8.03 13.34 4.48
CA SER A 82 8.20 12.32 5.50
C SER A 82 9.58 11.67 5.39
N THR A 83 10.27 11.57 6.52
CA THR A 83 11.57 10.92 6.63
C THR A 83 11.47 9.90 7.74
N VAL A 84 11.77 8.65 7.41
CA VAL A 84 11.63 7.52 8.32
C VAL A 84 13.01 6.93 8.56
N VAL A 85 13.39 6.79 9.83
CA VAL A 85 14.59 6.02 10.20
C VAL A 85 14.15 4.58 10.43
N VAL A 86 14.79 3.65 9.72
CA VAL A 86 14.59 2.22 9.91
C VAL A 86 15.65 1.74 10.88
N ASP A 87 15.26 1.04 11.93
CA ASP A 87 16.20 0.33 12.79
C ASP A 87 16.07 -1.18 12.59
N LEU A 88 17.17 -1.88 12.74
CA LEU A 88 17.26 -3.34 12.72
C LEU A 88 17.75 -3.80 14.08
N ASP A 89 16.89 -4.46 14.83
CA ASP A 89 17.29 -5.00 16.12
C ASP A 89 18.28 -6.18 15.97
N SER A 90 18.77 -6.70 17.10
CA SER A 90 19.71 -7.83 17.12
C SER A 90 19.13 -9.14 16.54
N HIS A 91 17.81 -9.21 16.34
CA HIS A 91 17.10 -10.34 15.74
C HIS A 91 16.72 -10.07 14.28
N GLY A 92 17.03 -8.89 13.74
CA GLY A 92 16.68 -8.46 12.39
C GLY A 92 15.22 -7.99 12.26
N GLU A 93 14.51 -7.81 13.38
CA GLU A 93 13.19 -7.19 13.42
C GLU A 93 13.34 -5.69 13.16
N ARG A 94 12.46 -5.17 12.31
CA ARG A 94 12.50 -3.77 11.88
C ARG A 94 11.58 -2.94 12.73
N SER A 95 12.08 -1.78 13.17
CA SER A 95 11.23 -0.70 13.65
C SER A 95 11.35 0.50 12.73
N PHE A 96 10.25 1.25 12.63
CA PHE A 96 10.18 2.49 11.87
C PHE A 96 10.06 3.63 12.89
N THR A 97 10.83 4.69 12.69
CA THR A 97 10.71 5.94 13.45
C THR A 97 10.41 7.08 12.50
N PHE A 98 9.22 7.66 12.60
CA PHE A 98 8.80 8.78 11.77
C PHE A 98 9.34 10.11 12.34
N MET A 99 10.31 10.72 11.64
CA MET A 99 11.01 11.91 12.11
C MET A 99 10.26 13.22 11.83
N VAL A 100 9.36 13.21 10.85
CA VAL A 100 8.58 14.39 10.44
C VAL A 100 7.11 14.12 10.69
N LYS A 101 6.55 14.73 11.74
CA LYS A 101 5.16 14.55 12.16
C LYS A 101 4.54 15.91 12.55
N PRO A 102 3.50 16.40 11.84
CA PRO A 102 2.98 15.89 10.57
C PRO A 102 3.92 16.20 9.39
N SER A 103 3.98 15.30 8.40
CA SER A 103 4.64 15.49 7.11
C SER A 103 3.70 16.07 6.05
N ALA A 104 4.23 16.50 4.90
CA ALA A 104 3.46 17.17 3.85
C ALA A 104 2.24 16.39 3.34
N ASP A 105 2.31 15.06 3.29
CA ASP A 105 1.21 14.16 2.89
C ASP A 105 -0.02 14.28 3.81
N GLN A 106 0.15 14.74 5.05
CA GLN A 106 -0.96 15.00 5.98
C GLN A 106 -1.76 16.27 5.62
N PHE A 107 -1.30 17.05 4.64
CA PHE A 107 -1.90 18.32 4.21
C PHE A 107 -2.49 18.28 2.80
N VAL A 108 -2.70 17.09 2.24
CA VAL A 108 -3.45 16.89 0.99
C VAL A 108 -4.84 17.53 1.10
N GLN A 109 -5.26 18.22 0.04
CA GLN A 109 -6.50 18.99 -0.02
C GLN A 109 -7.45 18.46 -1.10
N CYS A 110 -8.75 18.75 -0.97
CA CYS A 110 -9.76 18.36 -1.95
C CYS A 110 -9.48 18.84 -3.39
N SER A 111 -8.69 19.90 -3.57
CA SER A 111 -8.22 20.39 -4.87
C SER A 111 -7.14 19.52 -5.51
N ASP A 112 -6.45 18.70 -4.71
CA ASP A 112 -5.38 17.81 -5.17
C ASP A 112 -5.97 16.50 -5.72
N ILE A 113 -7.24 16.20 -5.42
CA ILE A 113 -7.94 15.01 -5.91
C ILE A 113 -8.16 15.13 -7.42
N PRO A 114 -7.66 14.17 -8.24
CA PRO A 114 -7.88 14.18 -9.67
C PRO A 114 -9.35 13.91 -10.03
N THR A 115 -9.70 14.10 -11.30
CA THR A 115 -10.97 13.58 -11.83
C THR A 115 -10.83 12.08 -12.05
N PHE A 116 -11.70 11.29 -11.43
CA PHE A 116 -11.75 9.84 -11.61
C PHE A 116 -12.68 9.45 -12.75
N LEU A 117 -12.32 8.37 -13.46
CA LEU A 117 -13.11 7.76 -14.53
C LEU A 117 -13.66 6.40 -14.09
N ALA A 118 -14.73 5.95 -14.75
CA ALA A 118 -15.32 4.64 -14.49
C ALA A 118 -14.34 3.49 -14.72
N GLY A 119 -14.33 2.54 -13.78
CA GLY A 119 -13.44 1.37 -13.78
C GLY A 119 -12.02 1.64 -13.28
N GLU A 120 -11.64 2.89 -12.99
CA GLU A 120 -10.36 3.20 -12.34
C GLU A 120 -10.33 2.69 -10.89
N TRP A 121 -9.13 2.53 -10.37
CA TRP A 121 -8.87 2.09 -9.00
C TRP A 121 -8.27 3.21 -8.17
N LEU A 122 -8.57 3.23 -6.87
CA LEU A 122 -7.90 4.05 -5.86
C LEU A 122 -7.34 3.14 -4.79
N HIS A 123 -6.05 3.27 -4.50
CA HIS A 123 -5.40 2.62 -3.37
C HIS A 123 -4.91 3.65 -2.35
N CYS A 124 -5.12 3.38 -1.06
CA CYS A 124 -4.63 4.19 0.04
C CYS A 124 -4.34 3.33 1.29
N CYS A 125 -3.56 3.90 2.20
CA CYS A 125 -3.20 3.29 3.50
C CYS A 125 -3.64 4.17 4.67
N SER A 126 -3.58 3.65 5.91
CA SER A 126 -4.08 4.36 7.10
C SER A 126 -3.33 5.64 7.44
N ILE A 127 -2.07 5.83 7.02
CA ILE A 127 -1.33 7.09 7.22
C ILE A 127 -2.09 8.27 6.60
N ALA A 128 -2.74 8.09 5.44
CA ALA A 128 -3.56 9.12 4.80
C ALA A 128 -4.83 9.49 5.61
N LEU A 129 -5.11 8.73 6.68
CA LEU A 129 -6.24 8.94 7.59
C LEU A 129 -5.78 9.46 8.96
N ALA A 130 -4.48 9.59 9.22
CA ALA A 130 -3.97 9.88 10.56
C ALA A 130 -4.37 11.28 11.05
N SER A 131 -4.26 12.31 10.20
CA SER A 131 -4.55 13.70 10.56
C SER A 131 -5.41 14.44 9.51
N GLU A 132 -6.04 15.53 9.94
CA GLU A 132 -6.67 16.48 9.03
C GLU A 132 -5.64 17.45 8.42
N PRO A 133 -5.83 17.94 7.17
CA PRO A 133 -6.96 17.70 6.28
C PRO A 133 -6.88 16.40 5.45
N SER A 134 -5.79 15.63 5.54
CA SER A 134 -5.60 14.43 4.70
C SER A 134 -6.70 13.38 4.92
N ARG A 135 -7.13 13.15 6.17
CA ARG A 135 -8.20 12.21 6.52
C ARG A 135 -9.50 12.51 5.78
N SER A 136 -10.06 13.71 5.95
CA SER A 136 -11.31 14.09 5.29
C SER A 136 -11.17 14.11 3.77
N THR A 137 -10.02 14.54 3.25
CA THR A 137 -9.73 14.56 1.82
C THR A 137 -9.63 13.15 1.21
N THR A 138 -9.00 12.21 1.90
CA THR A 138 -8.88 10.82 1.46
C THR A 138 -10.25 10.14 1.42
N ILE A 139 -11.07 10.35 2.46
CA ILE A 139 -12.46 9.84 2.49
C ILE A 139 -13.28 10.45 1.35
N GLU A 140 -13.08 11.73 1.02
CA GLU A 140 -13.72 12.37 -0.13
C GLU A 140 -13.25 11.77 -1.47
N ALA A 141 -11.96 11.46 -1.62
CA ALA A 141 -11.45 10.77 -2.81
C ALA A 141 -12.08 9.39 -3.01
N ILE A 142 -12.22 8.62 -1.92
CA ILE A 142 -12.92 7.32 -1.91
C ILE A 142 -14.38 7.48 -2.36
N LYS A 143 -15.09 8.48 -1.84
CA LYS A 143 -16.48 8.75 -2.28
C LYS A 143 -16.53 9.10 -3.76
N ARG A 144 -15.68 10.02 -4.23
CA ARG A 144 -15.65 10.46 -5.63
C ARG A 144 -15.35 9.33 -6.60
N ILE A 145 -14.40 8.44 -6.30
CA ILE A 145 -14.09 7.34 -7.22
C ILE A 145 -15.25 6.34 -7.28
N LYS A 146 -15.87 6.00 -6.15
CA LYS A 146 -17.03 5.10 -6.13
C LYS A 146 -18.24 5.71 -6.86
N THR A 147 -18.52 7.00 -6.68
CA THR A 147 -19.58 7.70 -7.42
C THR A 147 -19.35 7.70 -8.93
N ASN A 148 -18.09 7.73 -9.38
CA ASN A 148 -17.74 7.64 -10.80
C ASN A 148 -17.66 6.20 -11.32
N GLY A 149 -18.03 5.19 -10.53
CA GLY A 149 -18.02 3.78 -10.93
C GLY A 149 -16.62 3.14 -10.96
N GLY A 150 -15.68 3.68 -10.18
CA GLY A 150 -14.40 3.05 -9.91
C GLY A 150 -14.42 2.20 -8.63
N PHE A 151 -13.25 1.67 -8.28
CA PHE A 151 -13.05 0.71 -7.20
C PHE A 151 -12.02 1.20 -6.18
N VAL A 152 -12.13 0.70 -4.95
CA VAL A 152 -11.29 1.11 -3.82
C VAL A 152 -10.54 -0.09 -3.27
N SER A 153 -9.22 0.03 -3.21
CA SER A 153 -8.32 -0.87 -2.49
C SER A 153 -7.82 -0.17 -1.23
N PHE A 154 -7.80 -0.88 -0.11
CA PHE A 154 -7.29 -0.37 1.14
C PHE A 154 -6.37 -1.40 1.81
N ASP A 155 -5.18 -0.96 2.20
CA ASP A 155 -4.28 -1.71 3.09
C ASP A 155 -4.09 -0.88 4.36
N PRO A 156 -4.60 -1.31 5.53
CA PRO A 156 -4.44 -0.55 6.76
C PRO A 156 -2.99 -0.11 7.00
N ASN A 157 -2.02 -1.00 6.80
CA ASN A 157 -0.58 -0.71 6.95
C ASN A 157 -0.30 0.16 8.19
N LEU A 158 -0.67 -0.34 9.36
CA LEU A 158 -0.85 0.48 10.57
C LEU A 158 0.48 1.06 11.07
N ARG A 159 0.49 2.37 11.35
CA ARG A 159 1.61 3.11 11.96
C ARG A 159 1.09 4.05 13.04
N GLU A 160 0.82 3.49 14.21
CA GLU A 160 0.17 4.20 15.33
C GLU A 160 0.88 5.51 15.70
N GLU A 161 2.22 5.55 15.65
CA GLU A 161 3.00 6.72 16.07
C GLU A 161 2.81 7.99 15.21
N VAL A 162 2.17 7.85 14.04
CA VAL A 162 1.84 8.96 13.13
C VAL A 162 0.52 9.63 13.55
N TRP A 163 -0.32 8.94 14.32
CA TRP A 163 -1.61 9.44 14.78
C TRP A 163 -1.42 10.39 15.97
N PRO A 164 -1.84 11.66 15.88
CA PRO A 164 -1.79 12.56 17.04
C PRO A 164 -2.64 12.05 18.21
N ASN A 165 -3.77 11.41 17.88
CA ASN A 165 -4.69 10.76 18.81
C ASN A 165 -4.82 9.27 18.45
N PRO A 166 -4.00 8.37 19.01
CA PRO A 166 -4.01 6.95 18.66
C PRO A 166 -5.36 6.24 18.86
N GLU A 167 -6.16 6.69 19.82
CA GLU A 167 -7.51 6.15 20.09
C GLU A 167 -8.47 6.30 18.90
N GLU A 168 -8.22 7.26 17.98
CA GLU A 168 -9.01 7.45 16.78
C GLU A 168 -8.66 6.45 15.66
N MET A 169 -7.51 5.79 15.73
CA MET A 169 -6.98 4.96 14.64
C MET A 169 -7.95 3.83 14.26
N ILE A 170 -8.31 2.98 15.21
CA ILE A 170 -9.18 1.81 14.96
C ILE A 170 -10.54 2.24 14.37
N PRO A 171 -11.34 3.13 14.99
CA PRO A 171 -12.64 3.49 14.44
C PRO A 171 -12.55 4.17 13.07
N VAL A 172 -11.55 5.03 12.83
CA VAL A 172 -11.36 5.68 11.52
C VAL A 172 -10.95 4.66 10.45
N VAL A 173 -9.97 3.81 10.73
CA VAL A 173 -9.52 2.76 9.80
C VAL A 173 -10.67 1.81 9.46
N MET A 174 -11.43 1.35 10.46
CA MET A 174 -12.57 0.46 10.22
C MET A 174 -13.69 1.11 9.41
N SER A 175 -13.86 2.43 9.49
CA SER A 175 -14.81 3.15 8.63
C SER A 175 -14.43 3.09 7.15
N VAL A 176 -13.13 3.13 6.84
CA VAL A 176 -12.62 3.02 5.46
C VAL A 176 -12.59 1.57 4.98
N VAL A 177 -12.28 0.61 5.86
CA VAL A 177 -12.42 -0.83 5.58
C VAL A 177 -13.82 -1.16 5.06
N ALA A 178 -14.86 -0.59 5.67
CA ALA A 178 -16.25 -0.82 5.27
C ALA A 178 -16.63 -0.18 3.90
N MET A 179 -15.82 0.74 3.37
CA MET A 179 -16.06 1.41 2.09
C MET A 179 -15.30 0.76 0.92
N ALA A 180 -14.31 -0.08 1.22
CA ALA A 180 -13.40 -0.64 0.23
C ALA A 180 -14.00 -1.84 -0.52
N ASP A 181 -13.55 -2.02 -1.76
CA ASP A 181 -13.90 -3.18 -2.59
C ASP A 181 -12.88 -4.32 -2.40
N VAL A 182 -11.62 -3.95 -2.13
CA VAL A 182 -10.53 -4.87 -1.81
C VAL A 182 -9.84 -4.41 -0.53
N VAL A 183 -9.75 -5.28 0.47
CA VAL A 183 -8.97 -5.01 1.70
C VAL A 183 -7.92 -6.07 1.91
N LYS A 184 -6.67 -5.65 2.12
CA LYS A 184 -5.58 -6.54 2.53
C LYS A 184 -5.25 -6.29 4.00
N PHE A 185 -5.04 -7.35 4.77
CA PHE A 185 -4.56 -7.31 6.15
C PHE A 185 -3.33 -8.21 6.31
N SER A 186 -2.48 -7.95 7.30
CA SER A 186 -1.73 -9.03 7.97
C SER A 186 -2.60 -9.74 9.01
N ASP A 187 -2.13 -10.89 9.52
CA ASP A 187 -2.79 -11.55 10.66
C ASP A 187 -2.90 -10.61 11.87
N ASP A 188 -1.82 -9.89 12.20
CA ASP A 188 -1.75 -8.99 13.35
C ASP A 188 -2.68 -7.78 13.19
N GLU A 189 -2.74 -7.20 12.00
CA GLU A 189 -3.62 -6.05 11.70
C GLU A 189 -5.09 -6.43 11.83
N LEU A 190 -5.47 -7.62 11.34
CA LEU A 190 -6.85 -8.11 11.49
C LEU A 190 -7.22 -8.26 12.96
N LEU A 191 -6.35 -8.87 13.77
CA LEU A 191 -6.62 -9.07 15.20
C LEU A 191 -6.74 -7.74 15.94
N LEU A 192 -5.81 -6.81 15.67
CA LEU A 192 -5.80 -5.49 16.28
C LEU A 192 -7.06 -4.69 15.94
N LEU A 193 -7.41 -4.60 14.65
CA LEU A 193 -8.54 -3.78 14.19
C LEU A 193 -9.89 -4.34 14.61
N THR A 194 -10.02 -5.67 14.64
CA THR A 194 -11.27 -6.33 15.07
C THR A 194 -11.37 -6.47 16.59
N GLN A 195 -10.28 -6.22 17.31
CA GLN A 195 -10.16 -6.44 18.77
C GLN A 195 -10.60 -7.86 19.15
N ARG A 196 -10.19 -8.85 18.35
CA ARG A 196 -10.53 -10.26 18.55
C ARG A 196 -9.29 -11.07 18.94
N PRO A 197 -9.44 -12.10 19.79
CA PRO A 197 -8.33 -12.93 20.27
C PRO A 197 -7.85 -13.98 19.25
N SER A 198 -8.56 -14.19 18.13
CA SER A 198 -8.20 -15.20 17.14
C SER A 198 -8.55 -14.79 15.71
N LEU A 199 -7.79 -15.33 14.75
CA LEU A 199 -8.00 -15.08 13.32
C LEU A 199 -9.41 -15.45 12.89
N GLU A 200 -9.95 -16.57 13.39
CA GLU A 200 -11.33 -17.01 13.12
C GLU A 200 -12.37 -15.96 13.54
N GLN A 201 -12.23 -15.37 14.73
CA GLN A 201 -13.17 -14.35 15.21
C GLN A 201 -12.99 -13.01 14.48
N GLY A 202 -11.74 -12.64 14.15
CA GLY A 202 -11.46 -11.48 13.31
C GLY A 202 -12.11 -11.62 11.93
N LEU A 203 -11.98 -12.80 11.32
CA LEU A 203 -12.60 -13.16 10.05
C LEU A 203 -14.12 -13.05 10.06
N ILE A 204 -14.77 -13.55 11.12
CA ILE A 204 -16.23 -13.41 11.28
C ILE A 204 -16.62 -11.92 11.29
N SER A 205 -15.87 -11.10 12.04
CA SER A 205 -16.14 -9.66 12.18
C SER A 205 -16.06 -8.92 10.84
N VAL A 206 -15.05 -9.21 10.00
CA VAL A 206 -14.91 -8.54 8.70
C VAL A 206 -15.84 -9.10 7.62
N LYS A 207 -16.31 -10.34 7.74
CA LYS A 207 -17.32 -10.91 6.82
C LYS A 207 -18.67 -10.17 6.92
N GLU A 208 -19.03 -9.69 8.10
CA GLU A 208 -20.26 -8.90 8.30
C GLU A 208 -20.25 -7.56 7.53
N LEU A 209 -19.07 -7.08 7.12
CA LEU A 209 -18.91 -5.85 6.33
C LEU A 209 -19.21 -6.04 4.83
N ASN A 210 -19.43 -7.27 4.36
CA ASN A 210 -19.72 -7.60 2.95
C ASN A 210 -18.68 -7.04 1.95
N ILE A 211 -17.41 -7.03 2.33
CA ILE A 211 -16.31 -6.59 1.46
C ILE A 211 -16.16 -7.62 0.33
N PRO A 212 -16.16 -7.20 -0.95
CA PRO A 212 -16.10 -8.12 -2.09
C PRO A 212 -14.87 -9.03 -2.09
N LEU A 213 -13.69 -8.50 -1.73
CA LEU A 213 -12.44 -9.25 -1.62
C LEU A 213 -11.66 -8.85 -0.38
N ILE A 214 -11.42 -9.82 0.50
CA ILE A 214 -10.52 -9.70 1.64
C ILE A 214 -9.32 -10.62 1.40
N VAL A 215 -8.12 -10.11 1.63
CA VAL A 215 -6.88 -10.86 1.52
C VAL A 215 -6.11 -10.75 2.83
N ILE A 216 -5.67 -11.87 3.40
CA ILE A 216 -4.86 -11.89 4.62
C ILE A 216 -3.51 -12.52 4.29
N THR A 217 -2.46 -11.72 4.33
CA THR A 217 -1.10 -12.17 4.04
C THR A 217 -0.51 -12.90 5.24
N GLN A 218 0.08 -14.09 5.01
CA GLN A 218 0.65 -14.97 6.03
C GLN A 218 2.13 -15.28 5.76
N GLY A 219 2.88 -14.26 5.32
CA GLY A 219 4.30 -14.37 4.99
C GLY A 219 4.57 -15.50 3.99
N ALA A 220 5.51 -16.39 4.33
CA ALA A 220 5.91 -17.51 3.46
C ALA A 220 4.79 -18.53 3.18
N LYS A 221 3.67 -18.50 3.92
CA LYS A 221 2.50 -19.36 3.64
C LYS A 221 1.68 -18.86 2.46
N GLY A 222 1.88 -17.62 2.00
CA GLY A 222 1.09 -16.97 0.95
C GLY A 222 -0.03 -16.12 1.54
N ALA A 223 -1.23 -16.20 0.96
CA ALA A 223 -2.35 -15.37 1.38
C ALA A 223 -3.68 -16.14 1.42
N LEU A 224 -4.46 -15.92 2.49
CA LEU A 224 -5.83 -16.37 2.60
C LEU A 224 -6.74 -15.39 1.85
N VAL A 225 -7.45 -15.89 0.84
CA VAL A 225 -8.38 -15.11 0.02
C VAL A 225 -9.80 -15.42 0.43
N ILE A 226 -10.59 -14.38 0.69
CA ILE A 226 -11.97 -14.46 1.13
C ILE A 226 -12.84 -13.59 0.24
N THR A 227 -13.92 -14.18 -0.26
CA THR A 227 -15.03 -13.51 -0.96
C THR A 227 -16.34 -14.11 -0.43
N ALA A 228 -17.49 -13.68 -0.97
CA ALA A 228 -18.78 -14.31 -0.66
C ALA A 228 -18.83 -15.81 -1.03
N GLU A 229 -18.08 -16.24 -2.04
CA GLU A 229 -18.16 -17.59 -2.61
C GLU A 229 -16.98 -18.50 -2.24
N MET A 230 -15.88 -17.93 -1.73
CA MET A 230 -14.66 -18.70 -1.45
C MET A 230 -13.89 -18.18 -0.25
N GLN A 231 -13.30 -19.12 0.48
CA GLN A 231 -12.24 -18.91 1.45
C GLN A 231 -11.13 -19.90 1.14
N THR A 232 -10.01 -19.45 0.59
CA THR A 232 -8.97 -20.36 0.07
C THR A 232 -7.58 -19.78 0.30
N MET A 233 -6.67 -20.64 0.77
CA MET A 233 -5.26 -20.30 0.88
C MET A 233 -4.61 -20.41 -0.51
N ILE A 234 -4.01 -19.33 -0.97
CA ILE A 234 -3.20 -19.30 -2.20
C ILE A 234 -1.75 -19.18 -1.80
N THR A 235 -0.99 -20.25 -2.02
CA THR A 235 0.41 -20.35 -1.67
C THR A 235 1.31 -19.93 -2.84
N GLY A 236 2.58 -19.63 -2.54
CA GLY A 236 3.60 -19.31 -3.53
C GLY A 236 4.93 -20.01 -3.21
N LYS A 237 5.97 -19.72 -4.01
CA LYS A 237 7.32 -20.17 -3.72
C LYS A 237 7.90 -19.36 -2.55
N ALA A 238 8.31 -20.04 -1.47
CA ALA A 238 8.95 -19.38 -0.34
C ALA A 238 10.39 -18.97 -0.69
N VAL A 239 10.83 -17.82 -0.16
CA VAL A 239 12.20 -17.30 -0.27
C VAL A 239 12.77 -17.02 1.10
N LYS A 240 14.09 -17.04 1.22
CA LYS A 240 14.77 -16.51 2.41
C LYS A 240 14.93 -15.00 2.23
N PRO A 241 14.27 -14.16 3.05
CA PRO A 241 14.32 -12.71 2.87
C PRO A 241 15.70 -12.16 3.24
N ILE A 242 16.16 -11.16 2.49
CA ILE A 242 17.27 -10.27 2.85
C ILE A 242 16.71 -9.04 3.59
N ASP A 243 15.59 -8.51 3.10
CA ASP A 243 14.88 -7.38 3.68
C ASP A 243 13.37 -7.60 3.52
N THR A 244 12.57 -7.44 4.58
CA THR A 244 11.10 -7.59 4.49
C THR A 244 10.37 -6.28 4.21
N THR A 245 11.08 -5.15 4.21
CA THR A 245 10.52 -3.82 3.92
C THR A 245 9.86 -3.80 2.54
N GLY A 246 8.61 -3.35 2.47
CA GLY A 246 7.87 -3.22 1.21
C GLY A 246 7.29 -4.52 0.65
N ALA A 247 7.46 -5.68 1.28
CA ALA A 247 6.90 -6.94 0.78
C ALA A 247 5.37 -6.93 0.68
N GLY A 248 4.70 -6.31 1.64
CA GLY A 248 3.24 -6.11 1.61
C GLY A 248 2.80 -5.17 0.49
N ASP A 249 3.55 -4.09 0.27
CA ASP A 249 3.26 -3.12 -0.79
C ASP A 249 3.49 -3.73 -2.18
N ALA A 250 4.55 -4.54 -2.34
CA ALA A 250 4.81 -5.30 -3.55
C ALA A 250 3.70 -6.31 -3.83
N PHE A 251 3.20 -6.98 -2.79
CA PHE A 251 2.04 -7.87 -2.88
C PHE A 251 0.81 -7.11 -3.40
N VAL A 252 0.47 -5.96 -2.80
CA VAL A 252 -0.65 -5.13 -3.23
C VAL A 252 -0.45 -4.63 -4.67
N GLY A 253 0.77 -4.22 -5.03
CA GLY A 253 1.10 -3.79 -6.39
C GLY A 253 0.86 -4.89 -7.43
N GLY A 254 1.30 -6.12 -7.17
CA GLY A 254 1.03 -7.28 -8.03
C GLY A 254 -0.46 -7.60 -8.14
N LEU A 255 -1.18 -7.56 -7.00
CA LEU A 255 -2.63 -7.76 -6.94
C LEU A 255 -3.37 -6.74 -7.81
N LEU A 256 -3.15 -5.45 -7.57
CA LEU A 256 -3.84 -4.38 -8.26
C LEU A 256 -3.45 -4.26 -9.73
N CYS A 257 -2.19 -4.55 -10.07
CA CYS A 257 -1.76 -4.62 -11.46
C CYS A 257 -2.62 -5.63 -12.22
N GLN A 258 -2.83 -6.84 -11.68
CA GLN A 258 -3.68 -7.84 -12.32
C GLN A 258 -5.17 -7.46 -12.31
N LEU A 259 -5.73 -7.05 -11.18
CA LEU A 259 -7.15 -6.70 -11.10
C LEU A 259 -7.51 -5.55 -12.07
N SER A 260 -6.63 -4.56 -12.24
CA SER A 260 -6.84 -3.41 -13.12
C SER A 260 -6.90 -3.76 -14.62
N LEU A 261 -6.50 -4.98 -15.01
CA LEU A 261 -6.63 -5.46 -16.40
C LEU A 261 -8.05 -5.87 -16.76
N HIS A 262 -8.90 -6.16 -15.76
CA HIS A 262 -10.19 -6.79 -15.96
C HIS A 262 -11.34 -5.90 -15.47
N LYS A 263 -12.40 -5.77 -16.29
CA LYS A 263 -13.65 -5.13 -15.84
C LYS A 263 -14.37 -6.01 -14.83
N GLU A 264 -14.40 -7.32 -15.07
CA GLU A 264 -14.95 -8.34 -14.18
C GLU A 264 -13.84 -8.90 -13.27
N TRP A 265 -13.19 -8.01 -12.52
CA TRP A 265 -12.08 -8.37 -11.64
C TRP A 265 -12.48 -9.33 -10.52
N PHE A 266 -13.77 -9.36 -10.17
CA PHE A 266 -14.33 -10.15 -9.07
C PHE A 266 -14.54 -11.64 -9.41
N THR A 267 -14.22 -12.09 -10.63
CA THR A 267 -14.32 -13.52 -10.94
C THR A 267 -13.27 -14.32 -10.18
N LYS A 268 -13.62 -15.54 -9.75
CA LYS A 268 -12.71 -16.45 -9.04
C LYS A 268 -11.37 -16.65 -9.75
N GLY A 269 -11.39 -16.84 -11.07
CA GLY A 269 -10.18 -17.05 -11.87
C GLY A 269 -9.26 -15.83 -11.86
N THR A 270 -9.83 -14.63 -12.04
CA THR A 270 -9.08 -13.37 -12.00
C THR A 270 -8.46 -13.13 -10.63
N ILE A 271 -9.24 -13.31 -9.55
CA ILE A 271 -8.75 -13.11 -8.17
C ILE A 271 -7.60 -14.08 -7.86
N ILE A 272 -7.75 -15.36 -8.18
CA ILE A 272 -6.70 -16.36 -7.92
C ILE A 272 -5.40 -16.00 -8.65
N ASN A 273 -5.48 -15.64 -9.94
CA ASN A 273 -4.32 -15.24 -10.71
C ASN A 273 -3.67 -13.95 -10.15
N ALA A 274 -4.48 -12.98 -9.76
CA ALA A 274 -4.00 -11.73 -9.17
C ALA A 274 -3.25 -11.96 -7.85
N VAL A 275 -3.72 -12.88 -7.01
CA VAL A 275 -3.05 -13.25 -5.75
C VAL A 275 -1.79 -14.09 -5.98
N GLN A 276 -1.73 -14.91 -7.04
CA GLN A 276 -0.49 -15.59 -7.43
C GLN A 276 0.60 -14.58 -7.83
N TRP A 277 0.23 -13.56 -8.61
CA TRP A 277 1.11 -12.43 -8.93
C TRP A 277 1.54 -11.68 -7.68
N ALA A 278 0.60 -11.39 -6.78
CA ALA A 278 0.86 -10.72 -5.51
C ALA A 278 1.87 -11.49 -4.64
N ASN A 279 1.69 -12.81 -4.48
CA ASN A 279 2.64 -13.67 -3.76
C ASN A 279 4.05 -13.63 -4.38
N GLY A 280 4.14 -13.70 -5.71
CA GLY A 280 5.42 -13.62 -6.43
C GLY A 280 6.12 -12.27 -6.22
N CYS A 281 5.38 -11.17 -6.32
CA CYS A 281 5.91 -9.82 -6.08
C CYS A 281 6.37 -9.65 -4.63
N GLY A 282 5.55 -10.06 -3.66
CA GLY A 282 5.91 -10.01 -2.24
C GLY A 282 7.17 -10.80 -1.93
N ALA A 283 7.33 -11.99 -2.50
CA ALA A 283 8.56 -12.78 -2.34
C ALA A 283 9.78 -12.10 -2.97
N LEU A 284 9.70 -11.70 -4.24
CA LEU A 284 10.82 -11.09 -4.98
C LEU A 284 11.29 -9.78 -4.36
N ALA A 285 10.36 -8.95 -3.86
CA ALA A 285 10.68 -7.71 -3.18
C ALA A 285 11.60 -7.90 -1.96
N THR A 286 11.57 -9.09 -1.33
CA THR A 286 12.42 -9.33 -0.16
C THR A 286 13.89 -9.63 -0.45
N THR A 287 14.27 -9.71 -1.72
CA THR A 287 15.59 -10.21 -2.14
C THR A 287 16.68 -9.14 -2.12
N GLN A 288 16.37 -7.87 -1.87
CA GLN A 288 17.35 -6.79 -1.73
C GLN A 288 16.88 -5.78 -0.68
N LYS A 289 17.80 -4.98 -0.13
CA LYS A 289 17.45 -3.91 0.81
C LYS A 289 16.65 -2.79 0.15
N GLY A 290 15.65 -2.28 0.86
CA GLY A 290 14.80 -1.15 0.44
C GLY A 290 13.53 -1.58 -0.28
N ALA A 291 12.44 -0.87 0.00
CA ALA A 291 11.09 -1.24 -0.42
C ALA A 291 10.90 -1.33 -1.95
N MET A 292 11.53 -0.43 -2.70
CA MET A 292 11.38 -0.38 -4.17
C MET A 292 12.46 -1.16 -4.92
N THR A 293 13.56 -1.53 -4.27
CA THR A 293 14.78 -2.01 -4.94
C THR A 293 14.53 -3.27 -5.76
N ALA A 294 13.93 -4.30 -5.14
CA ALA A 294 13.68 -5.59 -5.77
C ALA A 294 12.23 -5.79 -6.27
N LEU A 295 11.47 -4.70 -6.43
CA LEU A 295 10.17 -4.79 -7.10
C LEU A 295 10.38 -5.35 -8.52
N PRO A 296 9.77 -6.50 -8.85
CA PRO A 296 10.06 -7.19 -10.10
C PRO A 296 9.43 -6.46 -11.28
N ASP A 297 10.07 -6.53 -12.44
CA ASP A 297 9.37 -6.31 -13.69
C ASP A 297 8.52 -7.54 -14.06
N LYS A 298 7.69 -7.37 -15.10
CA LYS A 298 6.83 -8.46 -15.57
C LYS A 298 7.60 -9.71 -15.99
N HIS A 299 8.76 -9.54 -16.64
CA HIS A 299 9.54 -10.67 -17.14
C HIS A 299 10.10 -11.52 -16.00
N MET A 300 10.64 -10.87 -14.97
CA MET A 300 11.12 -11.52 -13.76
C MET A 300 10.00 -12.27 -13.04
N LEU A 301 8.81 -11.65 -12.93
CA LEU A 301 7.66 -12.28 -12.29
C LEU A 301 7.14 -13.48 -13.07
N ASP A 302 7.00 -13.37 -14.39
CA ASP A 302 6.56 -14.47 -15.25
C ASP A 302 7.52 -15.66 -15.14
N GLN A 303 8.84 -15.43 -15.18
CA GLN A 303 9.84 -16.49 -14.95
C GLN A 303 9.74 -17.11 -13.55
N TRP A 304 9.40 -16.30 -12.54
CA TRP A 304 9.26 -16.77 -11.16
C TRP A 304 8.06 -17.68 -10.97
N ILE A 305 6.91 -17.33 -11.56
CA ILE A 305 5.67 -18.09 -11.41
C ILE A 305 5.72 -19.38 -12.23
N GLY A 306 6.36 -19.35 -13.41
CA GLY A 306 6.48 -20.48 -14.35
C GLY A 306 5.40 -20.44 -15.42
#